data_AF-C3MK14-F1
#
_entry.id   AF-C3MK14-F1
#
_cell.length_a   1.000
_cell.length_b   1.000
_cell.length_c   1.000
_cell.angle_alpha   90.00
_cell.angle_beta   90.00
_cell.angle_gamma   90.00
#
_symmetry.space_group_name_H-M   'P 1'
#
loop_
_entity.id
_entity.type
_entity.pdbx_description
1 polymer ?
#
loop_
_entity_poly.entity_id
_entity_poly.type
_entity_poly.pdbx_seq_one_letter_code
_entity_poly.pdbx_strand_id
1 'polypeptide(L)' 'MYRCPICGFTTIRLFALKQHTRRNHVLTKCPVCKNSYIRLNQHLYTKYDIEHLMYCYLFSTYKLPKNVMLAIKRKLEVE' A
#
# COMPACT_ATOMS: atom_id res chain seq x y z
N MET A 1 7.47 -13.50 5.74
CA MET A 1 7.35 -13.09 4.30
C MET A 1 6.44 -11.86 4.20
N TYR A 2 6.22 -11.26 3.02
CA TYR A 2 5.24 -10.17 2.86
C TYR A 2 4.09 -10.59 1.96
N ARG A 3 2.86 -10.29 2.37
CA ARG A 3 1.63 -10.65 1.67
C ARG A 3 0.96 -9.43 1.04
N CYS A 4 0.47 -9.60 -0.19
CA CYS A 4 -0.34 -8.61 -0.89
C CYS A 4 -1.73 -8.52 -0.24
N PRO A 5 -2.18 -7.33 0.19
CA PRO A 5 -3.50 -7.16 0.79
C PRO A 5 -4.66 -7.28 -0.21
N ILE A 6 -4.38 -7.35 -1.52
CA ILE A 6 -5.41 -7.40 -2.57
C ILE A 6 -5.67 -8.83 -3.04
N CYS A 7 -4.61 -9.59 -3.33
CA CYS A 7 -4.72 -10.93 -3.93
C CYS A 7 -4.05 -12.04 -3.12
N GLY A 8 -3.41 -11.70 -1.99
CA GLY A 8 -2.72 -12.68 -1.15
C GLY A 8 -1.38 -13.17 -1.66
N PHE A 9 -0.87 -12.69 -2.80
CA PHE A 9 0.47 -13.00 -3.29
C PHE A 9 1.55 -12.75 -2.21
N THR A 10 2.46 -13.70 -2.02
CA THR A 10 3.54 -13.60 -1.03
C THR A 10 4.92 -13.46 -1.67
N THR A 11 5.81 -12.72 -1.02
CA THR A 11 7.22 -12.59 -1.44
C THR A 11 8.13 -12.28 -0.27
N ILE A 12 9.42 -12.61 -0.38
CA ILE A 12 10.42 -12.38 0.66
C ILE A 12 10.81 -10.90 0.76
N ARG A 13 10.69 -10.13 -0.33
CA ARG A 13 11.18 -8.74 -0.42
C ARG A 13 10.03 -7.74 -0.51
N LEU A 14 10.00 -6.75 0.39
CA LEU A 14 9.00 -5.67 0.40
C LEU A 14 8.98 -4.88 -0.93
N PHE A 15 10.15 -4.66 -1.53
CA PHE A 15 10.29 -4.03 -2.84
C PHE A 15 9.63 -4.85 -3.96
N ALA A 16 9.77 -6.18 -3.92
CA ALA A 16 9.10 -7.06 -4.88
C ALA A 16 7.58 -7.00 -4.70
N LEU A 17 7.09 -6.91 -3.46
CA LEU A 17 5.66 -6.74 -3.19
C LEU A 17 5.13 -5.42 -3.78
N LYS A 18 5.87 -4.32 -3.60
CA LYS A 18 5.53 -3.01 -4.15
C LYS A 18 5.51 -3.01 -5.69
N GLN A 19 6.45 -3.70 -6.33
CA GLN A 19 6.43 -3.87 -7.78
C GLN A 19 5.25 -4.72 -8.24
N HIS A 20 4.99 -5.84 -7.55
CA HIS A 20 3.85 -6.69 -7.81
C HIS A 20 2.55 -5.88 -7.76
N THR A 21 2.34 -5.06 -6.73
CA THR A 21 1.11 -4.29 -6.57
C THR A 21 0.88 -3.30 -7.69
N ARG A 22 1.93 -2.61 -8.16
CA ARG A 22 1.81 -1.63 -9.25
C ARG A 22 1.61 -2.23 -10.63
N ARG A 23 2.13 -3.44 -10.86
CA ARG A 23 2.06 -4.10 -12.17
C ARG A 23 0.81 -4.96 -12.33
N ASN A 24 0.35 -5.59 -11.25
CA ASN A 24 -0.74 -6.56 -11.31
C ASN A 24 -2.07 -5.98 -10.85
N HIS A 25 -2.07 -4.84 -10.14
CA HIS A 25 -3.30 -4.22 -9.64
C HIS A 25 -3.39 -2.77 -10.10
N VAL A 26 -4.59 -2.35 -10.49
CA VAL A 26 -4.92 -0.96 -10.80
C VAL A 26 -6.00 -0.51 -9.83
N LEU A 27 -5.70 0.52 -9.02
CA LEU A 27 -6.68 1.09 -8.11
C LEU A 27 -7.46 2.22 -8.79
N THR A 28 -8.71 1.95 -9.16
CA THR A 28 -9.66 2.96 -9.68
C THR A 28 -10.43 3.68 -8.57
N LYS A 29 -10.52 3.05 -7.40
CA LYS A 29 -11.15 3.58 -6.19
C LYS A 29 -10.28 3.30 -4.97
N CYS A 30 -10.46 4.09 -3.92
CA CYS A 30 -9.81 3.83 -2.65
C CYS A 30 -10.30 2.48 -2.09
N PRO A 31 -9.41 1.51 -1.82
CA PRO A 31 -9.81 0.22 -1.26
C PRO A 31 -10.32 0.33 0.19
N VAL A 32 -10.01 1.44 0.88
CA VAL A 32 -10.48 1.69 2.25
C VAL A 32 -11.82 2.43 2.24
N CYS A 33 -11.91 3.58 1.56
CA CYS A 33 -13.15 4.38 1.51
C CYS A 33 -14.18 3.89 0.49
N LYS A 34 -13.81 2.99 -0.43
CA LYS A 34 -14.61 2.53 -1.58
C LYS A 34 -15.04 3.63 -2.58
N ASN A 35 -14.55 4.85 -2.42
CA ASN A 35 -14.84 5.99 -3.29
C ASN A 35 -13.77 6.23 -4.36
N SER A 36 -14.18 6.74 -5.52
CA SER A 36 -13.29 7.20 -6.59
C SER A 36 -12.79 8.61 -6.33
N TYR A 37 -11.51 8.87 -6.65
CA TYR A 37 -10.88 10.18 -6.49
C TYR A 37 -10.08 10.52 -7.75
N ILE A 38 -10.13 11.78 -8.18
CA ILE A 38 -9.35 12.29 -9.32
C ILE A 38 -7.84 12.06 -9.07
N ARG A 39 -7.38 12.28 -7.84
CA ARG A 39 -6.00 12.05 -7.41
C ARG A 39 -5.95 11.04 -6.28
N LEU A 40 -6.14 9.76 -6.60
CA LEU A 40 -6.17 8.70 -5.59
C LEU A 40 -4.89 8.63 -4.75
N ASN A 41 -3.71 8.75 -5.36
CA ASN A 41 -2.44 8.75 -4.62
C ASN A 41 -2.35 9.90 -3.61
N GLN A 42 -2.86 11.09 -3.95
CA GLN A 42 -2.91 12.22 -3.03
C GLN A 42 -3.87 11.95 -1.88
N HIS A 43 -5.06 11.41 -2.18
CA HIS A 43 -6.01 10.98 -1.15
C HIS A 43 -5.41 9.97 -0.17
N LEU A 44 -4.66 8.97 -0.67
CA LEU A 44 -4.03 7.97 0.19
C LEU A 44 -2.92 8.58 1.07
N TYR A 45 -2.20 9.60 0.58
CA TYR A 45 -1.12 10.25 1.32
C TYR A 45 -1.61 11.23 2.39
N THR A 46 -2.72 11.94 2.16
CA THR A 46 -3.27 12.92 3.11
C THR A 46 -4.02 12.28 4.27
N LYS A 47 -4.24 10.97 4.24
CA LYS A 47 -4.86 10.21 5.31
C LYS A 47 -3.80 9.74 6.29
N TYR A 48 -4.08 9.89 7.59
CA TYR A 48 -3.18 9.48 8.68
C TYR A 48 -3.41 8.05 9.16
N ASP A 49 -4.37 7.35 8.56
CA ASP A 49 -4.68 5.97 8.87
C ASP A 49 -3.68 5.00 8.22
N ILE A 50 -3.35 3.92 8.95
CA ILE A 50 -2.34 2.95 8.51
C ILE A 50 -2.75 2.20 7.25
N GLU A 51 -4.05 2.01 7.00
CA GLU A 51 -4.55 1.30 5.82
C GLU A 51 -4.35 2.15 4.57
N HIS A 52 -4.73 3.43 4.64
CA HIS A 52 -4.49 4.37 3.54
C HIS A 52 -3.00 4.56 3.26
N LEU A 53 -2.19 4.71 4.31
CA LEU A 53 -0.74 4.86 4.17
C LEU A 53 -0.07 3.58 3.64
N MET A 54 -0.60 2.40 3.97
CA MET A 54 -0.16 1.13 3.38
C MET A 54 -0.44 1.08 1.87
N TYR A 55 -1.65 1.44 1.43
CA TYR A 55 -1.95 1.54 0.00
C TYR A 55 -1.14 2.66 -0.68
N CYS A 56 -0.91 3.78 0.00
CA CYS A 56 -0.01 4.85 -0.45
C CYS A 56 1.40 4.31 -0.69
N TYR A 57 1.94 3.54 0.25
CA TYR A 57 3.26 2.93 0.16
C TYR A 57 3.38 1.98 -1.03
N LEU A 58 2.36 1.14 -1.26
CA LEU A 58 2.34 0.14 -2.31
C LEU A 58 2.14 0.76 -3.71
N PHE A 59 1.24 1.72 -3.85
CA PHE A 59 0.81 2.26 -5.15
C PHE A 59 1.47 3.59 -5.52
N SER A 60 2.03 4.33 -4.58
CA SER A 60 2.66 5.64 -4.82
C SER A 60 4.16 5.67 -4.52
N THR A 61 4.84 6.64 -5.11
CA THR A 61 6.26 6.98 -4.87
C THR A 61 6.46 7.96 -3.70
N TYR A 62 5.38 8.40 -3.04
CA TYR A 62 5.46 9.29 -1.89
C TYR A 62 6.40 8.74 -0.80
N LYS A 63 7.22 9.64 -0.25
CA LYS A 63 8.12 9.34 0.86
C LYS A 63 7.32 9.39 2.16
N LEU A 64 7.21 8.26 2.83
CA LEU A 64 6.55 8.15 4.13
C LEU A 64 7.58 8.27 5.27
N PRO A 65 7.16 8.76 6.45
CA PRO A 65 7.98 8.75 7.65
C PRO A 65 8.48 7.35 8.00
N LYS A 66 9.70 7.23 8.57
CA LYS A 66 10.32 5.93 8.88
C LYS A 66 9.49 5.10 9.86
N ASN A 67 8.92 5.73 10.88
CA ASN A 67 8.01 5.09 11.84
C ASN A 67 6.76 4.49 11.16
N VAL A 68 6.17 5.22 10.22
CA VAL A 68 5.02 4.75 9.42
C VAL A 68 5.43 3.57 8.53
N MET A 69 6.57 3.66 7.86
CA MET A 69 7.09 2.55 7.05
C MET A 69 7.30 1.28 7.87
N LEU A 70 7.81 1.39 9.10
CA LEU A 70 7.99 0.24 9.99
C LEU A 70 6.64 -0.38 10.38
N ALA A 71 5.63 0.44 10.66
CA ALA A 71 4.28 -0.03 10.95
C ALA A 71 3.64 -0.74 9.74
N ILE A 72 3.75 -0.15 8.54
CA ILE A 72 3.27 -0.76 7.29
C ILE A 72 3.98 -2.08 7.03
N LYS A 73 5.31 -2.12 7.19
CA LYS A 73 6.09 -3.34 7.01
C LYS A 73 5.58 -4.47 7.91
N ARG A 74 5.39 -4.20 9.20
CA ARG A 74 4.83 -5.18 10.16
C ARG A 74 3.43 -5.65 9.76
N LYS A 75 2.58 -4.74 9.25
CA LYS A 75 1.21 -5.07 8.81
C LYS A 75 1.18 -5.97 7.56
N LEU A 76 2.18 -5.84 6.68
CA LEU A 76 2.30 -6.67 5.47
C LEU A 76 3.06 -7.97 5.72
N GLU A 77 3.79 -8.06 6.82
CA GLU A 77 4.55 -9.24 7.20
C GLU A 77 3.61 -10.36 7.63
N VAL A 78 3.90 -11.57 7.15
CA VAL A 78 3.24 -12.81 7.55
C VAL A 78 4.29 -13.74 8.13
N GLU A 79 3.90 -14.49 9.17
CA GLU A 79 4.71 -15.56 9.79
C GLU A 79 5.21 -16.57 8.75
#